data_AF-A0A971EVY1-F1
#
_entry.id   AF-A0A971EVY1-F1
#
_cell.length_a   1.000
_cell.length_b   1.000
_cell.length_c   1.000
_cell.angle_alpha   90.00
_cell.angle_beta   90.00
_cell.angle_gamma   90.00
#
_symmetry.space_group_name_H-M   'P 1'
#
loop_
_entity.id
_entity.type
_entity.pdbx_description
1 polymer ?
#
loop_
_entity_poly.entity_id
_entity_poly.type
_entity_poly.pdbx_seq_one_letter_code
_entity_poly.pdbx_strand_id
1 'polypeptide(L)' 'MTVKKDLPKDPDLVKVENALKRAGKSARELAKKTHTPCYVIKDGKMVNVAEEQEDYPSARKSRDRTGQGK' A
#
# COMPACT_ATOMS: atom_id res chain seq x y z
N MET A 1 6.29 -1.39 29.73
CA MET A 1 5.88 -2.81 29.54
C MET A 1 6.30 -3.21 28.13
N THR A 2 7.35 -4.03 27.99
CA THR A 2 7.85 -4.49 26.68
C THR A 2 7.14 -5.79 26.29
N VAL A 3 6.28 -5.72 25.28
CA VAL A 3 5.58 -6.90 24.77
C VAL A 3 6.59 -7.76 24.02
N LYS A 4 7.02 -8.87 24.63
CA LYS A 4 7.82 -9.89 23.94
C LYS A 4 6.96 -10.44 22.79
N LYS A 5 7.41 -10.26 21.55
CA LYS A 5 6.81 -10.90 20.39
C LYS A 5 7.02 -12.41 20.53
N ASP A 6 5.96 -13.14 20.87
CA ASP A 6 5.96 -14.60 20.80
C ASP A 6 6.17 -14.96 19.33
N LEU A 7 7.29 -15.60 19.01
CA LEU A 7 7.49 -16.21 17.71
C LEU A 7 6.36 -17.22 17.50
N PRO A 8 5.76 -17.32 16.30
CA PRO A 8 4.76 -18.33 16.07
C PRO A 8 5.36 -19.70 16.44
N LYS A 9 4.68 -20.42 17.34
CA LYS A 9 5.10 -21.75 17.81
C LYS A 9 5.20 -22.76 16.67
N ASP A 10 4.53 -22.47 15.56
CA ASP A 10 4.56 -23.29 14.36
C ASP A 10 5.83 -23.01 13.53
N PRO A 11 6.65 -24.04 13.26
CA PRO A 11 7.93 -23.90 12.56
C PRO A 11 7.79 -23.43 11.10
N ASP A 12 6.65 -23.67 10.45
CA ASP A 12 6.38 -23.18 9.09
C ASP A 12 6.18 -21.66 9.08
N LEU A 13 5.54 -21.14 10.13
CA LEU A 13 5.23 -19.72 10.26
C LEU A 13 6.43 -18.86 10.72
N VAL A 14 7.53 -19.47 11.17
CA VAL A 14 8.73 -18.75 11.68
C VAL A 14 9.30 -17.76 10.66
N LYS A 15 9.19 -18.06 9.36
CA LYS A 15 9.74 -17.21 8.29
C LYS A 15 8.74 -16.22 7.71
N VAL A 16 7.46 -16.30 8.08
CA VAL A 16 6.38 -15.50 7.48
C VAL A 16 6.59 -14.01 7.74
N GLU A 17 6.99 -13.60 8.95
CA GLU A 17 7.25 -12.18 9.24
C GLU A 17 8.34 -11.61 8.31
N ASN A 18 9.41 -12.37 8.07
CA ASN A 18 10.48 -11.95 7.17
C ASN A 18 10.03 -11.91 5.71
N ALA A 19 9.20 -12.86 5.27
CA ALA A 19 8.63 -12.86 3.93
C ALA A 19 7.71 -11.64 3.71
N LEU A 20 6.84 -11.34 4.67
CA LEU A 20 5.94 -10.19 4.62
C LEU A 20 6.70 -8.85 4.57
N LYS A 21 7.77 -8.70 5.38
CA LYS A 21 8.62 -7.50 5.35
C LYS A 21 9.29 -7.31 3.99
N ARG A 22 9.79 -8.40 3.38
CA ARG A 22 10.39 -8.37 2.05
C ARG A 22 9.36 -7.97 0.99
N ALA A 23 8.19 -8.62 1.00
CA ALA A 23 7.11 -8.32 0.06
C ALA A 23 6.66 -6.85 0.15
N GLY A 24 6.44 -6.34 1.37
CA GLY A 24 6.08 -4.94 1.60
C GLY A 24 7.15 -3.96 1.10
N LYS A 25 8.44 -4.26 1.31
CA LYS A 25 9.55 -3.45 0.78
C LYS A 25 9.52 -3.41 -0.76
N SER A 26 9.45 -4.57 -1.40
CA SER A 26 9.43 -4.67 -2.87
C SER A 26 8.20 -3.98 -3.47
N ALA A 27 7.02 -4.13 -2.84
CA ALA A 27 5.80 -3.44 -3.28
C ALA A 27 5.98 -1.91 -3.22
N ARG A 28 6.55 -1.37 -2.14
CA ARG A 28 6.82 0.06 -2.00
C ARG A 28 7.83 0.57 -3.04
N GLU A 29 8.91 -0.17 -3.26
CA GLU A 29 9.93 0.19 -4.26
C GLU A 29 9.34 0.18 -5.68
N LEU A 30 8.55 -0.84 -6.02
CA LEU A 30 7.86 -0.92 -7.31
C LEU A 30 6.86 0.23 -7.48
N ALA A 31 6.07 0.51 -6.45
CA ALA A 31 5.08 1.57 -6.46
C ALA A 31 5.71 2.95 -6.73
N LYS A 32 6.83 3.25 -6.06
CA LYS A 32 7.64 4.45 -6.33
C LYS A 32 8.14 4.50 -7.77
N LYS A 33 8.66 3.38 -8.29
CA LYS A 33 9.21 3.31 -9.65
C LYS A 33 8.15 3.48 -10.74
N THR A 34 6.94 3.00 -10.48
CA THR A 34 5.85 2.95 -11.46
C THR A 34 4.84 4.06 -11.30
N HIS A 35 5.03 4.96 -10.33
CA HIS A 35 4.02 5.94 -9.93
C HIS A 35 2.66 5.29 -9.65
N THR A 36 2.69 4.08 -9.08
CA THR A 36 1.48 3.35 -8.67
C THR A 36 1.21 3.70 -7.21
N PRO A 37 -0.04 4.01 -6.82
CA PRO A 37 -0.35 4.29 -5.42
C PRO A 37 -0.12 3.07 -4.53
N CYS A 38 0.46 3.29 -3.34
CA CYS A 38 0.70 2.25 -2.36
C CYS A 38 0.23 2.74 -1.00
N TYR A 39 -0.83 2.14 -0.47
CA TYR A 39 -1.45 2.59 0.78
C TYR A 39 -1.05 1.73 1.97
N VAL A 40 -0.85 2.37 3.12
CA VAL A 40 -0.71 1.71 4.42
C VAL A 40 -1.64 2.34 5.44
N ILE A 41 -1.97 1.61 6.49
CA ILE A 41 -2.66 2.18 7.65
C ILE A 41 -1.62 2.71 8.63
N LYS A 42 -1.66 4.01 8.90
CA LYS A 42 -0.83 4.71 9.88
C LYS A 42 -1.75 5.54 10.77
N ASP A 43 -1.68 5.34 12.09
CA ASP A 43 -2.52 6.04 13.06
C ASP A 43 -4.04 5.94 12.77
N GLY A 44 -4.48 4.75 12.33
CA GLY A 44 -5.87 4.49 11.94
C GLY A 44 -6.31 5.15 10.62
N LYS A 45 -5.40 5.82 9.91
CA LYS A 45 -5.67 6.49 8.63
C LYS A 45 -4.95 5.80 7.49
N MET A 46 -5.60 5.76 6.32
CA MET A 46 -4.98 5.27 5.10
C MET A 46 -4.08 6.36 4.51
N VAL A 47 -2.80 6.03 4.30
CA VAL A 47 -1.77 6.97 3.81
C VAL A 47 -1.10 6.37 2.59
N ASN A 48 -1.00 7.12 1.49
CA ASN A 48 -0.19 6.73 0.34
C ASN A 48 1.29 6.94 0.69
N VAL A 49 2.12 5.91 0.54
CA VAL A 49 3.57 5.92 0.87
C VAL A 49 4.48 5.85 -0.36
N ALA A 50 3.88 5.84 -1.56
CA ALA A 50 4.60 5.80 -2.83
C ALA A 50 4.94 7.20 -3.37
N GLU A 51 4.15 8.24 -3.07
CA GLU A 51 4.41 9.62 -3.51
C GLU A 51 4.26 10.61 -2.35
N GLU A 52 5.06 11.67 -2.41
CA GLU A 52 4.86 12.88 -1.60
C GLU A 52 3.65 13.60 -2.21
N GLN A 53 2.67 13.94 -1.38
CA GLN A 53 1.32 14.31 -1.78
C GLN A 53 1.30 15.34 -2.91
N GLU A 54 0.92 14.92 -4.11
CA GLU A 54 -0.02 15.69 -4.90
C GLU A 54 -1.19 14.78 -5.27
N ASP A 55 -2.37 15.36 -5.10
CA ASP A 55 -3.69 14.82 -5.28
C ASP A 55 -3.82 14.06 -6.62
N TYR A 56 -3.44 12.78 -6.67
CA TYR A 56 -3.70 11.98 -7.86
C TYR A 56 -5.20 11.76 -7.97
N PRO A 57 -5.84 12.23 -9.06
CA PRO A 57 -7.26 12.06 -9.22
C PRO A 57 -7.51 10.56 -9.27
N SER A 58 -8.26 10.07 -8.27
CA SER A 58 -8.84 8.73 -8.27
C SER A 58 -9.27 8.39 -9.69
N ALA A 59 -8.86 7.22 -10.20
CA ALA A 59 -9.19 6.70 -11.53
C ALA A 59 -10.71 6.65 -11.84
N ARG A 60 -11.56 7.16 -10.93
CA ARG A 60 -12.99 7.42 -11.07
C ARG A 60 -13.33 8.78 -11.70
N LYS A 61 -12.37 9.57 -12.19
CA LYS A 61 -12.65 10.72 -13.08
C LYS A 61 -12.57 10.36 -14.57
N SER A 62 -12.88 9.12 -14.93
CA SER A 62 -13.47 8.82 -16.25
C SER A 62 -14.99 8.77 -16.08
N ARG A 63 -15.58 9.93 -15.79
CA ARG A 63 -17.01 10.17 -15.99
C ARG A 63 -17.12 11.15 -17.14
N ASP A 64 -18.22 11.04 -17.87
CA ASP A 64 -18.74 12.11 -18.70
C ASP A 64 -17.90 12.49 -19.93
N ARG A 65 -17.98 11.67 -20.99
CA ARG A 65 -18.07 12.26 -22.34
C ARG A 65 -19.55 12.42 -22.65
N THR A 66 -20.06 13.58 -22.23
CA THR A 66 -21.39 14.12 -22.44
C THR A 66 -21.80 13.97 -23.90
N GLY A 67 -23.03 13.52 -24.13
CA GLY A 67 -23.69 13.73 -25.42
C GLY A 67 -23.80 15.23 -25.70
N GLN A 68 -23.22 15.65 -26.82
CA GLN A 68 -23.58 16.85 -27.57
C GLN A 68 -23.62 16.34 -29.01
N GLY A 69 -24.75 16.22 -29.70
CA GLY A 69 -25.80 17.22 -29.79
C GLY A 69 -25.36 18.29 -30.78
N LYS A 70 -25.27 17.96 -32.08
CA LYS A 70 -25.71 18.74 -33.24
C LYS A 70 -25.77 17.82 -34.46
#